data_AF-A0A7D8YTS0-F1
#
_entry.id   AF-A0A7D8YTS0-F1
#
_cell.length_a   1.000
_cell.length_b   1.000
_cell.length_c   1.000
_cell.angle_alpha   90.00
_cell.angle_beta   90.00
_cell.angle_gamma   90.00
#
_symmetry.space_group_name_H-M   'P 1'
#
loop_
_entity.id
_entity.type
_entity.pdbx_description
1 polymer ?
#
loop_
_entity_poly.entity_id
_entity_poly.type
_entity_poly.pdbx_seq_one_letter_code
_entity_poly.pdbx_strand_id
1 'polypeptide(L)'
;MAVRGPDNTLANAPNVQQTWGNGGWGAGRRWGDSLNLFTGFFTIYPPNIGPTCANTNAEWQAQVAVSSEHPGGVNVAMCDGAVRFISESIDTGNLAASMPAVPANSRTYTGPSLWGVWGAMGSTSGGEPSRPLE
;
A
#
# COMPACT_ATOMS: atom_id res chain seq x y z
N MET A 1 -9.30 12.40 0.45
CA MET A 1 -9.08 13.34 1.58
C MET A 1 -9.62 14.73 1.26
N ALA A 2 -10.37 15.34 2.18
CA ALA A 2 -10.87 16.71 2.05
C ALA A 2 -9.67 17.67 1.91
N VAL A 3 -9.74 18.58 0.94
CA VAL A 3 -8.72 19.62 0.77
C VAL A 3 -9.11 20.80 1.64
N ARG A 4 -8.16 21.33 2.40
CA ARG A 4 -8.40 22.47 3.29
C ARG A 4 -8.54 23.73 2.45
N GLY A 5 -9.63 24.47 2.64
CA GLY A 5 -9.83 25.76 2.00
C GLY A 5 -8.89 26.83 2.55
N PRO A 6 -8.77 27.99 1.87
CA PRO A 6 -7.96 29.14 2.30
C PRO A 6 -8.30 29.67 3.71
N ASP A 7 -9.44 29.30 4.26
CA ASP A 7 -10.02 29.72 5.54
C ASP A 7 -10.06 28.58 6.58
N ASN A 8 -9.25 27.52 6.40
CA ASN A 8 -9.25 26.32 7.23
C ASN A 8 -10.58 25.53 7.25
N THR A 9 -11.56 25.90 6.44
CA THR A 9 -12.78 25.10 6.31
C THR A 9 -12.47 23.84 5.54
N LEU A 10 -13.07 22.72 5.96
CA LEU A 10 -13.10 21.52 5.15
C LEU A 10 -14.03 21.84 3.98
N ALA A 11 -13.47 22.23 2.85
CA ALA A 11 -14.24 22.34 1.64
C ALA A 11 -14.75 20.93 1.33
N ASN A 12 -16.06 20.72 1.54
CA ASN A 12 -16.74 19.65 0.86
C ASN A 12 -16.61 20.02 -0.62
N ALA A 13 -15.61 19.48 -1.31
CA ALA A 13 -15.57 19.59 -2.75
C ALA A 13 -16.96 19.17 -3.23
N PRO A 14 -17.71 20.01 -3.97
CA PRO A 14 -18.96 19.54 -4.53
C PRO A 14 -18.59 18.25 -5.28
N ASN A 15 -19.11 17.09 -4.83
CA ASN A 15 -18.72 15.70 -5.16
C ASN A 15 -17.74 14.94 -4.23
N VAL A 16 -17.58 15.26 -2.94
CA VAL A 16 -16.93 14.31 -2.00
C VAL A 16 -17.87 13.11 -1.78
N GLN A 17 -17.53 12.00 -2.43
CA GLN A 17 -18.04 10.64 -2.18
C GLN A 17 -19.41 10.25 -2.75
N GLN A 18 -20.04 11.01 -3.66
CA GLN A 18 -21.45 10.79 -4.01
C GLN A 18 -21.82 10.68 -5.49
N THR A 19 -20.87 10.52 -6.42
CA THR A 19 -21.25 10.30 -7.82
C THR A 19 -20.41 9.20 -8.44
N TRP A 20 -21.12 8.33 -9.16
CA TRP A 20 -20.65 7.34 -10.13
C TRP A 20 -19.89 8.02 -11.29
N GLY A 21 -18.93 8.89 -10.96
CA GLY A 21 -18.18 9.78 -11.85
C GLY A 21 -16.74 9.98 -11.35
N ASN A 22 -15.96 10.73 -12.14
CA ASN A 22 -14.49 10.78 -12.11
C ASN A 22 -13.85 11.09 -10.73
N GLY A 23 -14.54 11.79 -9.82
CA GLY A 23 -13.99 12.22 -8.52
C GLY A 23 -13.83 11.12 -7.44
N GLY A 24 -14.46 9.96 -7.60
CA GLY A 24 -14.35 8.84 -6.66
C GLY A 24 -13.16 7.91 -6.89
N TRP A 25 -12.49 8.04 -8.04
CA TRP A 25 -11.50 7.09 -8.56
C TRP A 25 -10.08 7.40 -8.11
N GLY A 26 -9.82 7.36 -6.80
CA GLY A 26 -8.48 7.57 -6.29
C GLY A 26 -8.26 7.02 -4.88
N ALA A 27 -6.99 6.86 -4.52
CA ALA A 27 -6.58 6.37 -3.21
C ALA A 27 -7.18 7.19 -2.07
N GLY A 28 -7.75 6.51 -1.07
CA GLY A 28 -8.37 7.13 0.10
C GLY A 28 -9.57 8.02 -0.20
N ARG A 29 -10.24 7.86 -1.35
CA ARG A 29 -11.44 8.64 -1.73
C ARG A 29 -12.75 7.96 -1.30
N ARG A 30 -12.77 6.63 -1.19
CA ARG A 30 -13.93 5.82 -0.77
C ARG A 30 -13.57 4.95 0.42
N TRP A 31 -13.52 5.55 1.61
CA TRP A 31 -13.01 4.90 2.83
C TRP A 31 -13.78 3.64 3.26
N GLY A 32 -15.06 3.51 2.89
CA GLY A 32 -15.89 2.34 3.19
C GLY A 32 -15.87 1.27 2.10
N ASP A 33 -15.09 1.46 1.04
CA ASP A 33 -15.01 0.54 -0.09
C ASP A 33 -13.70 -0.25 -0.04
N SER A 34 -13.80 -1.58 0.03
CA SER A 34 -12.66 -2.48 0.19
C SER A 34 -11.88 -2.76 -1.09
N LEU A 35 -12.23 -2.13 -2.21
CA LEU A 35 -11.52 -2.33 -3.47
C LEU A 35 -10.09 -1.78 -3.38
N ASN A 36 -9.18 -2.41 -4.15
CA ASN A 36 -7.73 -2.27 -3.99
C ASN A 36 -7.29 -0.80 -4.06
N LEU A 37 -7.87 -0.02 -4.98
CA LEU A 37 -7.55 1.40 -5.14
C LEU A 37 -7.91 2.25 -3.91
N PHE A 38 -8.98 1.93 -3.17
CA PHE A 38 -9.58 2.89 -2.24
C PHE A 38 -9.04 2.78 -0.83
N THR A 39 -8.96 1.57 -0.28
CA THR A 39 -8.50 1.32 1.10
C THR A 39 -7.39 0.28 1.18
N GLY A 40 -7.11 -0.43 0.08
CA GLY A 40 -6.06 -1.43 0.00
C GLY A 40 -4.68 -0.81 -0.23
N PHE A 41 -3.64 -1.58 0.09
CA PHE A 41 -2.27 -1.30 -0.28
C PHE A 41 -1.48 -2.60 -0.37
N PHE A 42 -0.34 -2.56 -1.05
CA PHE A 42 0.59 -3.68 -1.11
C PHE A 42 1.95 -3.26 -0.53
N THR A 43 2.55 -4.16 0.23
CA THR A 43 3.90 -3.99 0.77
C THR A 43 4.97 -4.39 -0.26
N ILE A 44 4.83 -3.93 -1.51
CA ILE A 44 5.73 -4.24 -2.62
C ILE A 44 6.64 -3.04 -2.89
N TYR A 45 6.04 -1.87 -3.10
CA TYR A 45 6.76 -0.64 -3.41
C TYR A 45 7.15 0.13 -2.14
N PRO A 46 8.23 0.93 -2.19
CA PRO A 46 8.63 1.74 -1.05
C PRO A 46 7.53 2.74 -0.68
N PRO A 47 7.34 3.04 0.62
CA PRO A 47 6.37 4.05 1.04
C PRO A 47 6.65 5.43 0.43
N ASN A 48 5.61 6.23 0.19
CA ASN A 48 5.61 7.58 -0.39
C ASN A 48 6.10 7.71 -1.84
N ILE A 49 7.23 7.09 -2.19
CA ILE A 49 7.87 7.23 -3.50
C ILE A 49 7.45 6.14 -4.50
N GLY A 50 6.81 5.07 -4.01
CA GLY A 50 6.35 3.95 -4.84
C GLY A 50 5.25 4.35 -5.83
N PRO A 51 5.25 3.80 -7.06
CA PRO A 51 4.20 4.07 -8.02
C PRO A 51 2.88 3.43 -7.58
N THR A 52 1.79 4.17 -7.74
CA THR A 52 0.44 3.59 -7.75
C THR A 52 -0.06 3.60 -9.18
N CYS A 53 -0.30 2.42 -9.73
CA CYS A 53 -0.74 2.27 -11.12
C CYS A 53 -1.75 1.13 -11.25
N ALA A 54 -2.54 1.21 -12.30
CA ALA A 54 -3.48 0.19 -12.69
C ALA A 54 -3.39 -0.01 -14.21
N ASN A 55 -3.83 -1.17 -14.67
CA ASN A 55 -4.12 -1.40 -16.08
C ASN A 55 -5.52 -0.84 -16.43
N THR A 56 -6.36 -1.63 -17.10
CA THR A 56 -7.72 -1.26 -17.52
C THR A 56 -8.72 -1.04 -16.38
N ASN A 57 -8.55 -1.68 -15.21
CA ASN A 57 -9.52 -1.55 -14.11
C ASN A 57 -8.85 -1.34 -12.75
N ALA A 58 -8.76 -0.07 -12.33
CA ALA A 58 -8.09 0.31 -11.09
C ALA A 58 -8.77 -0.21 -9.81
N GLU A 59 -10.08 -0.42 -9.80
CA GLU A 59 -10.78 -0.97 -8.62
C GLU A 59 -10.26 -2.35 -8.22
N TRP A 60 -9.95 -3.18 -9.22
CA TRP A 60 -9.57 -4.58 -9.00
C TRP A 60 -8.09 -4.85 -9.20
N GLN A 61 -7.44 -4.04 -10.04
CA GLN A 61 -6.11 -4.35 -10.58
C GLN A 61 -5.09 -3.26 -10.28
N ALA A 62 -5.47 -2.21 -9.53
CA ALA A 62 -4.48 -1.25 -9.06
C ALA A 62 -3.50 -1.90 -8.10
N GLN A 63 -2.22 -1.70 -8.37
CA GLN A 63 -1.15 -1.90 -7.40
C GLN A 63 -0.96 -0.57 -6.67
N VAL A 64 -1.41 -0.52 -5.43
CA VAL A 64 -1.37 0.68 -4.60
C VAL A 64 -0.16 0.64 -3.68
N ALA A 65 0.73 1.62 -3.83
CA ALA A 65 1.81 1.88 -2.89
C ALA A 65 1.26 2.64 -1.67
N VAL A 66 1.86 2.39 -0.49
CA VAL A 66 1.50 3.14 0.72
C VAL A 66 2.05 4.56 0.61
N SER A 67 1.24 5.56 0.95
CA SER A 67 1.65 6.96 0.96
C SER A 67 1.12 7.72 2.17
N SER A 68 1.85 8.76 2.55
CA SER A 68 1.53 9.69 3.62
C SER A 68 2.13 11.06 3.30
N GLU A 69 1.57 12.10 3.91
CA GLU A 69 2.09 13.47 3.80
C GLU A 69 3.27 13.73 4.77
N HIS A 70 3.68 12.71 5.52
CA HIS A 70 4.83 12.81 6.41
C HIS A 70 6.15 12.68 5.62
N PRO A 71 7.11 13.62 5.81
CA PRO A 71 8.40 13.52 5.15
C PRO A 71 9.15 12.24 5.53
N GLY A 72 9.70 11.55 4.52
CA GLY A 72 10.61 10.42 4.73
C GLY A 72 9.94 9.10 5.08
N GLY A 73 8.61 9.00 5.17
CA GLY A 73 7.96 7.74 5.45
C GLY A 73 6.48 7.82 5.83
N VAL A 74 5.98 6.72 6.40
CA VAL A 74 4.56 6.51 6.69
C VAL A 74 4.37 5.91 8.08
N ASN A 75 3.28 6.26 8.75
CA ASN A 75 2.88 5.60 9.99
C ASN A 75 2.04 4.36 9.67
N VAL A 76 2.46 3.19 10.14
CA VAL A 76 1.78 1.91 9.92
C VAL A 76 1.26 1.38 11.26
N ALA A 77 -0.04 1.07 11.29
CA ALA A 77 -0.65 0.36 12.40
C ALA A 77 -0.47 -1.15 12.21
N MET A 78 0.07 -1.80 13.22
CA MET A 78 0.33 -3.24 13.26
C MET A 78 -0.86 -3.98 13.89
N CYS A 79 -1.00 -5.28 13.62
CA CYS A 79 -2.09 -6.09 14.16
C CYS A 79 -2.07 -6.25 15.69
N ASP A 80 -0.94 -5.98 16.34
CA ASP A 80 -0.77 -5.97 17.79
C ASP A 80 -1.16 -4.62 18.43
N GLY A 81 -1.62 -3.65 17.63
CA GLY A 81 -2.01 -2.31 18.06
C GLY A 81 -0.85 -1.31 18.15
N ALA A 82 0.39 -1.72 17.86
CA ALA A 82 1.51 -0.80 17.77
C ALA A 82 1.42 0.08 16.51
N VAL A 83 1.91 1.31 16.59
CA VAL A 83 2.13 2.17 15.42
C VAL A 83 3.62 2.37 15.24
N ARG A 84 4.12 2.09 14.03
CA ARG A 84 5.54 2.24 13.69
C ARG A 84 5.70 3.20 12.53
N PHE A 85 6.72 4.05 12.60
CA PHE A 85 7.11 4.86 11.46
C PHE A 85 8.01 4.04 10.55
N ILE A 86 7.60 3.87 9.29
CA ILE A 86 8.32 3.11 8.26
C ILE A 86 8.89 4.09 7.25
N SER A 87 10.22 4.06 7.09
CA SER A 87 10.94 4.93 6.16
C SER A 87 10.57 4.62 4.70
N GLU A 88 10.54 5.64 3.85
CA GLU A 88 10.48 5.48 2.38
C GLU A 88 11.72 4.77 1.80
N SER A 89 12.81 4.71 2.57
CA SER A 89 14.04 3.98 2.23
C SER A 89 14.11 2.55 2.77
N ILE A 90 13.00 2.01 3.28
CA ILE A 90 12.94 0.61 3.74
C ILE A 90 13.35 -0.35 2.62
N ASP A 91 14.01 -1.45 2.98
CA ASP A 91 14.36 -2.51 2.04
C ASP A 91 13.11 -3.13 1.39
N THR A 92 12.96 -2.88 0.09
CA THR A 92 11.90 -3.45 -0.75
C THR A 92 12.42 -4.53 -1.69
N GLY A 93 13.61 -5.08 -1.43
CA GLY A 93 14.22 -6.13 -2.24
C GLY A 93 14.36 -5.75 -3.71
N ASN A 94 14.10 -6.71 -4.60
CA ASN A 94 14.20 -6.49 -6.03
C ASN A 94 12.84 -6.09 -6.64
N LEU A 95 12.64 -4.80 -6.89
CA LEU A 95 11.42 -4.28 -7.52
C LEU A 95 11.23 -4.74 -8.98
N ALA A 96 12.26 -5.28 -9.63
CA ALA A 96 12.16 -5.88 -10.96
C ALA A 96 11.79 -7.38 -10.91
N ALA A 97 11.66 -7.97 -9.72
CA ALA A 97 11.25 -9.37 -9.58
C ALA A 97 9.80 -9.55 -10.04
N SER A 98 9.57 -10.56 -10.87
CA SER A 98 8.23 -11.02 -11.21
C SER A 98 7.77 -12.06 -10.19
N MET A 99 6.47 -12.09 -9.89
CA MET A 99 5.90 -13.18 -9.10
C MET A 99 6.21 -14.52 -9.79
N PRO A 100 6.73 -15.52 -9.05
CA PRO A 100 6.94 -16.85 -9.59
C PRO A 100 5.63 -17.41 -10.16
N ALA A 101 5.71 -18.27 -11.17
CA ALA A 101 4.54 -18.98 -11.68
C ALA A 101 3.82 -19.68 -10.52
N VAL A 102 2.49 -19.54 -10.48
CA VAL A 102 1.66 -20.15 -9.44
C VAL A 102 1.94 -21.66 -9.43
N PRO A 103 2.47 -22.23 -8.32
CA PRO A 103 2.69 -23.66 -8.25
C PRO A 103 1.36 -24.40 -8.44
N ALA A 104 1.42 -25.59 -9.05
CA ALA A 104 0.23 -26.39 -9.42
C ALA A 104 -0.72 -26.66 -8.22
N ASN A 105 -0.23 -26.50 -6.99
CA ASN A 105 -1.01 -26.35 -5.77
C ASN A 105 -0.86 -24.93 -5.21
N SER A 106 -1.95 -24.18 -5.16
CA SER A 106 -2.03 -22.72 -4.90
C SER A 106 -1.62 -22.23 -3.50
N ARG A 107 -0.85 -23.02 -2.73
CA ARG A 107 -0.47 -22.73 -1.34
C ARG A 107 1.01 -22.92 -1.02
N THR A 108 1.86 -23.14 -2.03
CA THR A 108 3.27 -23.51 -1.80
C THR A 108 4.23 -22.38 -2.16
N TYR A 109 3.93 -21.15 -1.73
CA TYR A 109 4.94 -20.09 -1.71
C TYR A 109 5.69 -20.20 -0.39
N THR A 110 6.99 -20.47 -0.47
CA THR A 110 7.87 -20.67 0.70
C THR A 110 9.17 -19.93 0.48
N GLY A 111 9.78 -19.43 1.56
CA GLY A 111 11.05 -18.71 1.51
C GLY A 111 10.90 -17.23 1.87
N PRO A 112 12.01 -16.47 1.86
CA PRO A 112 12.01 -15.06 2.19
C PRO A 112 11.22 -14.25 1.15
N SER A 113 10.69 -13.10 1.58
CA SER A 113 10.02 -12.13 0.70
C SER A 113 10.94 -11.70 -0.44
N LEU A 114 10.41 -11.65 -1.67
CA LEU A 114 11.10 -11.10 -2.84
C LEU A 114 11.28 -9.57 -2.75
N TRP A 115 10.46 -8.93 -1.91
CA TRP A 115 10.41 -7.48 -1.72
C TRP A 115 10.97 -7.06 -0.36
N GLY A 116 12.02 -7.76 0.08
CA GLY A 116 12.79 -7.40 1.27
C GLY A 116 11.98 -7.39 2.56
N VAL A 117 12.48 -6.65 3.54
CA VAL A 117 11.84 -6.43 4.85
C VAL A 117 10.40 -5.95 4.69
N TRP A 118 10.17 -5.00 3.78
CA TRP A 118 8.86 -4.40 3.58
C TRP A 118 7.81 -5.43 3.14
N GLY A 119 8.12 -6.24 2.13
CA GLY A 119 7.23 -7.32 1.70
C GLY A 119 7.04 -8.39 2.74
N ALA A 120 8.06 -8.67 3.55
CA ALA A 120 7.95 -9.66 4.61
C ALA A 120 7.00 -9.22 5.72
N MET A 121 6.97 -7.93 6.07
CA MET A 121 6.03 -7.38 7.07
C MET A 121 4.56 -7.46 6.64
N GLY A 122 4.27 -7.51 5.33
CA GLY A 122 2.92 -7.70 4.83
C GLY A 122 2.38 -9.13 4.97
N SER A 123 3.23 -10.09 5.35
CA SER A 123 2.85 -11.50 5.50
C SER A 123 2.85 -11.91 6.97
N THR A 124 1.80 -12.60 7.43
CA THR A 124 1.67 -13.04 8.84
C THR A 124 2.81 -13.93 9.32
N SER A 125 3.48 -14.65 8.41
CA SER A 125 4.64 -15.49 8.69
C SER A 125 5.89 -15.07 7.91
N GLY A 126 5.94 -13.83 7.42
CA GLY A 126 7.03 -13.37 6.54
C GLY A 126 8.37 -13.20 7.25
N GLY A 127 8.33 -12.92 8.56
CA GLY A 127 9.51 -12.61 9.38
C GLY A 127 10.16 -11.28 9.01
N GLU A 128 10.63 -10.51 9.99
CA GLU A 128 11.67 -9.50 9.74
C GLU A 128 12.95 -10.31 9.44
N PRO A 129 13.84 -9.94 8.48
CA PRO A 129 15.04 -10.73 8.23
C PRO A 129 15.84 -10.81 9.54
N SER A 130 15.78 -11.97 10.19
CA SER A 130 16.67 -12.28 11.30
C SER A 130 18.05 -12.32 10.67
N ARG A 131 18.91 -11.40 11.13
CA ARG A 131 20.36 -11.35 10.92
C ARG A 131 20.90 -12.70 10.41
N PRO A 132 21.63 -12.75 9.27
CA PRO A 132 22.21 -14.00 8.78
C PRO A 132 22.98 -14.69 9.91
N LEU A 133 22.68 -15.97 10.13
CA LEU A 133 23.47 -16.80 11.03
C LEU A 133 24.83 -17.01 10.34
N GLU A 134 25.83 -16.29 10.81
CA GLU A 134 27.24 -16.70 10.69
C GLU A 134 27.50 -17.93 11.57
#